data_AF-A0A387GP17-F1
#
_entry.id   AF-A0A387GP17-F1
#
_cell.length_a   1.000
_cell.length_b   1.000
_cell.length_c   1.000
_cell.angle_alpha   90.00
_cell.angle_beta   90.00
_cell.angle_gamma   90.00
#
_symmetry.space_group_name_H-M   'P 1'
#
loop_
_entity.id
_entity.type
_entity.pdbx_description
1 polymer ?
#
loop_
_entity_poly.entity_id
_entity_poly.type
_entity_poly.pdbx_seq_one_letter_code
_entity_poly.pdbx_strand_id
1 'polypeptide(L)'
;MPTFREVQYYLSGLWLLIRMDARGFQYLDISDRGMLRSFWAVLWSLPSIGISWLWWQRAYLTAMPPETSTGLAFFLRLALVEAANWLIPPILAGILLLIFRFGDKFAPIVVTVNWLFVPANYLNALLVAMIVFVPGSKGVAALLSLALTMATIFSLARILRMICGTHPLFVGTLTLMLLIPNLLLTDFLQRFLGVYPPI
;
A
#
# COMPACT_ATOMS: atom_id res chain seq x y z
N MET A 1 8.92 -17.34 5.00
CA MET A 1 8.31 -16.68 3.84
C MET A 1 7.07 -17.46 3.39
N PRO A 2 5.93 -16.80 3.13
CA PRO A 2 4.77 -17.42 2.49
C PRO A 2 5.07 -17.83 1.06
N THR A 3 4.63 -19.03 0.67
CA THR A 3 4.70 -19.57 -0.69
C THR A 3 3.69 -18.88 -1.61
N PHE A 4 3.87 -19.01 -2.93
CA PHE A 4 2.94 -18.46 -3.91
C PHE A 4 1.50 -18.96 -3.70
N ARG A 5 1.32 -20.26 -3.43
CA ARG A 5 0.00 -20.83 -3.14
C ARG A 5 -0.64 -20.19 -1.89
N GLU A 6 0.13 -20.02 -0.81
CA GLU A 6 -0.37 -19.32 0.39
C GLU A 6 -0.82 -17.89 0.07
N VAL A 7 -0.06 -17.15 -0.74
CA VAL A 7 -0.46 -15.80 -1.16
C VAL A 7 -1.75 -15.83 -1.97
N GLN A 8 -1.91 -16.78 -2.92
CA GLN A 8 -3.17 -16.94 -3.66
C GLN A 8 -4.36 -17.24 -2.72
N TYR A 9 -4.14 -18.05 -1.69
CA TYR A 9 -5.16 -18.30 -0.66
C TYR A 9 -5.52 -17.01 0.09
N TYR A 10 -4.54 -16.20 0.50
CA TYR A 10 -4.80 -14.90 1.15
C TYR A 10 -5.59 -13.95 0.26
N LEU A 11 -5.21 -13.82 -1.01
CA LEU A 11 -5.92 -12.97 -1.97
C LEU A 11 -7.35 -13.43 -2.22
N SER A 12 -7.59 -14.75 -2.23
CA SER A 12 -8.94 -15.32 -2.31
C SER A 12 -9.77 -14.97 -1.08
N GLY A 13 -9.16 -15.01 0.11
CA GLY A 13 -9.76 -14.56 1.36
C GLY A 13 -10.16 -13.09 1.33
N LEU A 14 -9.26 -12.22 0.87
CA LEU A 14 -9.54 -10.79 0.71
C LEU A 14 -10.71 -10.54 -0.26
N TRP A 15 -10.76 -11.26 -1.38
CA TRP A 15 -11.87 -11.14 -2.32
C TRP A 15 -13.22 -11.49 -1.69
N LEU A 16 -13.26 -12.53 -0.85
CA LEU A 16 -14.46 -12.87 -0.07
C LEU A 16 -14.83 -11.75 0.90
N LEU A 17 -13.87 -11.20 1.64
CA LEU A 17 -14.11 -10.10 2.58
C LEU A 17 -14.61 -8.82 1.88
N ILE A 18 -14.10 -8.49 0.70
CA ILE A 18 -14.57 -7.36 -0.11
C ILE A 18 -16.05 -7.54 -0.49
N ARG A 19 -16.46 -8.78 -0.79
CA ARG A 19 -17.86 -9.17 -1.02
C ARG A 19 -18.71 -9.27 0.25
N MET A 20 -18.14 -8.96 1.42
CA MET A 20 -18.75 -9.12 2.76
C MET A 20 -19.11 -10.56 3.11
N ASP A 21 -18.32 -11.50 2.61
CA ASP A 21 -18.44 -12.90 2.98
C ASP A 21 -17.44 -13.23 4.09
N ALA A 22 -17.96 -13.50 5.29
CA ALA A 22 -17.17 -13.79 6.49
C ALA A 22 -16.28 -15.04 6.34
N ARG A 23 -16.58 -15.94 5.39
CA ARG A 23 -15.72 -17.09 5.08
C ARG A 23 -14.31 -16.66 4.66
N GLY A 24 -14.13 -15.44 4.17
CA GLY A 24 -12.82 -14.90 3.84
C GLY A 24 -11.81 -14.93 5.00
N PHE A 25 -12.26 -14.84 6.25
CA PHE A 25 -11.39 -14.94 7.41
C PHE A 25 -10.74 -16.32 7.58
N GLN A 26 -11.35 -17.38 7.07
CA GLN A 26 -10.80 -18.74 7.15
C GLN A 26 -9.55 -18.93 6.28
N TYR A 27 -9.34 -18.04 5.31
CA TYR A 27 -8.21 -18.06 4.39
C TYR A 27 -7.01 -17.28 4.94
N LEU A 28 -7.21 -16.45 5.96
CA LEU A 28 -6.21 -15.53 6.48
C LEU A 28 -5.72 -15.99 7.84
N ASP A 29 -4.41 -16.06 8.02
CA ASP A 29 -3.82 -16.26 9.35
C ASP A 29 -3.87 -14.93 10.11
N ILE A 30 -4.91 -14.74 10.92
CA ILE A 30 -5.14 -13.53 11.72
C ILE A 30 -4.53 -13.62 13.13
N SER A 31 -3.74 -14.66 13.42
CA SER A 31 -2.99 -14.77 14.67
C SER A 31 -1.83 -13.75 14.74
N ASP A 32 -1.22 -13.59 15.91
CA ASP A 32 0.00 -12.76 16.05
C ASP A 32 1.14 -13.24 15.14
N ARG A 33 1.25 -14.56 14.95
CA ARG A 33 2.21 -15.15 14.01
C ARG A 33 1.86 -14.76 12.56
N GLY A 34 0.58 -14.82 12.23
CA GLY A 34 0.06 -14.42 10.92
C GLY A 34 0.29 -12.94 10.62
N MET A 35 0.09 -12.07 11.62
CA MET A 35 0.43 -10.65 11.56
C MET A 35 1.90 -10.43 11.23
N LEU A 36 2.83 -11.04 11.97
CA LEU A 36 4.26 -10.91 11.66
C LEU A 36 4.58 -11.47 10.26
N ARG A 37 3.95 -12.58 9.86
CA ARG A 37 4.13 -13.16 8.51
C ARG A 37 3.59 -12.25 7.39
N SER A 38 2.57 -11.44 7.65
CA SER A 38 2.00 -10.54 6.64
C SER A 38 2.98 -9.48 6.14
N PHE A 39 4.02 -9.11 6.90
CA PHE A 39 5.06 -8.18 6.45
C PHE A 39 5.91 -8.72 5.30
N TRP A 40 5.86 -10.04 5.03
CA TRP A 40 6.42 -10.58 3.78
C TRP A 40 5.73 -10.01 2.52
N ALA A 41 4.55 -9.39 2.64
CA ALA A 41 3.91 -8.63 1.57
C ALA A 41 4.81 -7.54 0.97
N VAL A 42 5.70 -6.93 1.78
CA VAL A 42 6.71 -5.98 1.31
C VAL A 42 7.63 -6.64 0.28
N LEU A 43 8.13 -7.84 0.62
CA LEU A 43 9.04 -8.60 -0.24
C LEU A 43 8.33 -9.10 -1.51
N TRP A 44 7.05 -9.48 -1.40
CA TRP A 44 6.22 -9.79 -2.57
C TRP A 44 5.95 -8.56 -3.45
N SER A 45 6.02 -7.35 -2.89
CA SER A 45 5.85 -6.09 -3.62
C SER A 45 7.16 -5.53 -4.19
N LEU A 46 8.32 -6.15 -3.93
CA LEU A 46 9.62 -5.66 -4.44
C LEU A 46 9.67 -5.45 -5.95
N PRO A 47 9.11 -6.33 -6.81
CA PRO A 47 9.11 -6.10 -8.25
C PRO A 47 8.34 -4.82 -8.63
N SER A 48 7.18 -4.58 -8.03
CA SER A 48 6.40 -3.34 -8.26
C SER A 48 7.10 -2.10 -7.69
N ILE A 49 7.74 -2.22 -6.53
CA ILE A 49 8.52 -1.15 -5.91
C ILE A 49 9.69 -0.77 -6.82
N GLY A 50 10.40 -1.75 -7.38
CA GLY A 50 11.49 -1.51 -8.32
C GLY A 50 11.07 -0.73 -9.56
N ILE A 51 9.91 -1.08 -10.15
CA ILE A 51 9.33 -0.32 -11.29
C ILE A 51 9.04 1.13 -10.89
N SER A 52 8.43 1.34 -9.72
CA SER A 52 8.14 2.67 -9.19
C SER A 52 9.42 3.49 -8.95
N TRP A 53 10.47 2.87 -8.41
CA TRP A 53 11.75 3.54 -8.15
C TRP A 53 12.47 3.95 -9.43
N LEU A 54 12.47 3.10 -10.46
CA LEU A 54 13.04 3.44 -11.76
C LEU A 54 12.30 4.61 -12.42
N TRP A 55 10.98 4.66 -12.26
CA TRP A 55 10.17 5.79 -12.70
C TRP A 55 10.55 7.08 -11.94
N TRP A 56 10.62 7.03 -10.61
CA TRP A 56 11.03 8.17 -9.79
C TRP A 56 12.45 8.66 -10.11
N GLN A 57 13.39 7.75 -10.29
CA GLN A 57 14.76 8.08 -10.71
C GLN A 57 14.76 8.85 -12.03
N ARG A 58 14.01 8.36 -13.03
CA ARG A 58 13.91 9.03 -14.34
C ARG A 58 13.26 10.39 -14.22
N ALA A 59 12.17 10.52 -13.45
CA ALA A 59 11.50 11.78 -13.21
C ALA A 59 12.44 12.80 -12.54
N TYR A 60 13.18 12.38 -11.53
CA TYR A 60 14.17 13.19 -10.84
C TYR A 60 15.29 13.67 -11.76
N LEU A 61 15.90 12.76 -12.53
CA LEU A 61 16.97 13.09 -13.48
C LEU A 61 16.50 14.04 -14.59
N THR A 62 15.24 13.92 -15.04
CA THR A 62 14.68 14.80 -16.07
C THR A 62 14.46 16.23 -15.57
N ALA A 63 14.25 16.40 -14.26
CA ALA A 63 14.06 17.70 -13.62
C ALA A 63 15.36 18.37 -13.17
N MET A 64 16.49 17.65 -13.22
CA MET A 64 17.79 18.12 -12.76
C MET A 64 18.72 18.48 -13.94
N PRO A 65 19.80 19.26 -13.70
CA PRO A 65 20.80 19.53 -14.72
C PRO A 65 21.40 18.23 -15.31
N PRO A 66 21.78 18.20 -16.61
CA PRO A 66 22.21 16.97 -17.29
C PRO A 66 23.39 16.22 -16.66
N GLU A 67 24.23 16.90 -15.88
CA GLU A 67 25.37 16.30 -15.18
C GLU A 67 24.99 15.58 -13.88
N THR A 68 23.73 15.68 -13.46
CA THR A 68 23.24 15.06 -12.24
C THR A 68 23.16 13.55 -12.43
N SER A 69 23.78 12.81 -11.51
CA SER A 69 23.69 11.35 -11.47
C SER A 69 23.04 10.89 -10.18
N THR A 70 22.37 9.74 -10.22
CA THR A 70 21.79 9.09 -9.05
C THR A 70 22.64 7.88 -8.70
N GLY A 71 23.00 7.76 -7.42
CA GLY A 71 23.76 6.63 -6.89
C GLY A 71 22.99 5.84 -5.85
N LEU A 72 23.66 4.93 -5.16
CA LEU A 72 23.07 4.08 -4.10
C LEU A 72 22.32 4.89 -3.04
N ALA A 73 22.83 6.07 -2.67
CA ALA A 73 22.20 6.95 -1.68
C ALA A 73 20.77 7.37 -2.07
N PHE A 74 20.48 7.51 -3.37
CA PHE A 74 19.13 7.84 -3.86
C PHE A 74 18.15 6.69 -3.55
N PHE A 75 18.54 5.46 -3.87
CA PHE A 75 17.73 4.28 -3.61
C PHE A 75 17.60 3.96 -2.12
N LEU A 76 18.62 4.22 -1.31
CA LEU A 76 18.52 4.09 0.15
C LEU A 76 17.48 5.06 0.72
N ARG A 77 17.42 6.29 0.21
CA ARG A 77 16.38 7.25 0.60
C ARG A 77 14.99 6.80 0.17
N LEU A 78 14.83 6.26 -1.05
CA LEU A 78 13.57 5.65 -1.47
C LEU A 78 13.19 4.44 -0.60
N ALA A 79 14.16 3.62 -0.18
CA ALA A 79 13.92 2.51 0.74
C ALA A 79 13.41 2.99 2.11
N LEU A 80 13.89 4.13 2.62
CA LEU A 80 13.36 4.74 3.84
C LEU A 80 11.92 5.21 3.67
N VAL A 81 11.57 5.81 2.53
CA VAL A 81 10.19 6.18 2.20
C VAL A 81 9.29 4.94 2.18
N GLU A 82 9.71 3.86 1.51
CA GLU A 82 8.98 2.59 1.48
C GLU A 82 8.79 2.02 2.89
N ALA A 83 9.87 1.92 3.68
CA ALA A 83 9.79 1.40 5.04
C ALA A 83 8.79 2.18 5.89
N ALA A 84 8.78 3.52 5.78
CA ALA A 84 7.83 4.37 6.49
C ALA A 84 6.38 4.12 6.02
N ASN A 85 6.16 3.97 4.71
CA ASN A 85 4.84 3.69 4.14
C ASN A 85 4.25 2.34 4.57
N TRP A 86 5.08 1.33 4.83
CA TRP A 86 4.65 0.03 5.34
C TRP A 86 4.45 -0.01 6.85
N LEU A 87 5.17 0.83 7.62
CA LEU A 87 5.15 0.78 9.09
C LEU A 87 4.21 1.81 9.71
N ILE A 88 4.21 3.05 9.23
CA ILE A 88 3.50 4.16 9.88
C ILE A 88 1.98 3.96 9.87
N PRO A 89 1.31 3.62 8.75
CA PRO A 89 -0.14 3.47 8.76
C PRO A 89 -0.64 2.36 9.72
N PRO A 90 -0.04 1.15 9.76
CA PRO A 90 -0.36 0.16 10.79
C PRO A 90 -0.12 0.67 12.21
N ILE A 91 0.99 1.37 12.49
CA ILE A 91 1.27 1.93 13.82
C ILE A 91 0.16 2.91 14.25
N LEU A 92 -0.22 3.83 13.36
CA LEU A 92 -1.29 4.79 13.63
C LEU A 92 -2.65 4.11 13.84
N ALA A 93 -2.96 3.08 13.04
CA ALA A 93 -4.15 2.27 13.25
C ALA A 93 -4.11 1.55 14.60
N GLY A 94 -2.97 0.98 15.00
CA GLY A 94 -2.79 0.35 16.30
C GLY A 94 -3.03 1.30 17.46
N ILE A 95 -2.48 2.51 17.39
CA ILE A 95 -2.73 3.57 18.40
C ILE A 95 -4.23 3.87 18.50
N LEU A 96 -4.91 4.02 17.35
CA LEU A 96 -6.36 4.26 17.34
C LEU A 96 -7.13 3.10 17.99
N LEU A 97 -6.80 1.86 17.63
CA LEU A 97 -7.44 0.67 18.24
C LEU A 97 -7.22 0.61 19.75
N LEU A 98 -6.04 0.97 20.24
CA LEU A 98 -5.75 1.03 21.68
C LEU A 98 -6.61 2.07 22.40
N ILE A 99 -6.73 3.28 21.83
CA ILE A 99 -7.57 4.36 22.39
C ILE A 99 -9.03 3.91 22.52
N PHE A 100 -9.56 3.22 21.51
CA PHE A 100 -10.94 2.74 21.50
C PHE A 100 -11.14 1.34 22.12
N ARG A 101 -10.10 0.76 22.73
CA ARG A 101 -10.14 -0.58 23.36
C ARG A 101 -10.53 -1.72 22.41
N PHE A 102 -10.15 -1.61 21.13
CA PHE A 102 -10.32 -2.62 20.08
C PHE A 102 -8.99 -3.30 19.69
N GLY A 103 -8.09 -3.50 20.65
CA GLY A 103 -6.75 -4.04 20.41
C GLY A 103 -6.74 -5.44 19.78
N ASP A 104 -7.77 -6.25 20.04
CA ASP A 104 -7.97 -7.58 19.45
C ASP A 104 -8.18 -7.55 17.92
N LYS A 105 -8.54 -6.39 17.36
CA LYS A 105 -8.71 -6.19 15.92
C LYS A 105 -7.42 -5.84 15.20
N PHE A 106 -6.33 -5.60 15.92
CA PHE A 106 -5.08 -5.13 15.32
C PHE A 106 -4.48 -6.15 14.35
N ALA A 107 -4.29 -7.40 14.78
CA ALA A 107 -3.73 -8.45 13.93
C ALA A 107 -4.56 -8.69 12.64
N PRO A 108 -5.90 -8.87 12.69
CA PRO A 108 -6.73 -8.95 11.48
C PRO A 108 -6.57 -7.76 10.53
N ILE A 109 -6.49 -6.53 11.06
CA ILE A 109 -6.32 -5.32 10.24
C ILE A 109 -4.96 -5.34 9.55
N VAL A 110 -3.87 -5.55 10.29
CA VAL A 110 -2.51 -5.55 9.71
C VAL A 110 -2.38 -6.63 8.64
N VAL A 111 -2.88 -7.84 8.91
CA VAL A 111 -2.84 -8.96 7.95
C VAL A 111 -3.57 -8.61 6.67
N THR A 112 -4.81 -8.14 6.78
CA THR A 112 -5.64 -7.84 5.61
C THR A 112 -5.10 -6.66 4.81
N VAL A 113 -4.66 -5.60 5.48
CA VAL A 113 -4.09 -4.40 4.85
C VAL A 113 -2.80 -4.74 4.10
N ASN A 114 -1.87 -5.45 4.73
CA ASN A 114 -0.60 -5.82 4.09
C ASN A 114 -0.83 -6.64 2.81
N TRP A 115 -1.70 -7.65 2.87
CA TRP A 115 -2.00 -8.48 1.71
C TRP A 115 -2.84 -7.77 0.64
N LEU A 116 -3.69 -6.82 1.02
CA LEU A 116 -4.48 -6.01 0.09
C LEU A 116 -3.59 -5.11 -0.77
N PHE A 117 -2.52 -4.56 -0.19
CA PHE A 117 -1.62 -3.67 -0.92
C PHE A 117 -0.73 -4.40 -1.94
N VAL A 118 -0.53 -5.71 -1.82
CA VAL A 118 0.24 -6.48 -2.83
C VAL A 118 -0.36 -6.32 -4.24
N PRO A 119 -1.61 -6.72 -4.53
CA PRO A 119 -2.19 -6.54 -5.85
C PRO A 119 -2.32 -5.06 -6.23
N ALA A 120 -2.61 -4.16 -5.27
CA ALA A 120 -2.70 -2.72 -5.55
C ALA A 120 -1.37 -2.15 -6.06
N ASN A 121 -0.24 -2.55 -5.47
CA ASN A 121 1.10 -2.14 -5.89
C ASN A 121 1.43 -2.61 -7.31
N TYR A 122 1.07 -3.86 -7.65
CA TYR A 122 1.25 -4.39 -9.00
C TYR A 122 0.39 -3.65 -10.04
N LEU A 123 -0.87 -3.35 -9.70
CA LEU A 123 -1.75 -2.57 -10.59
C LEU A 123 -1.21 -1.16 -10.79
N ASN A 124 -0.69 -0.52 -9.73
CA ASN A 124 -0.06 0.79 -9.84
C ASN A 124 1.20 0.74 -10.73
N ALA A 125 2.07 -0.25 -10.54
CA ALA A 125 3.25 -0.44 -11.38
C ALA A 125 2.89 -0.66 -12.86
N LEU A 126 1.77 -1.34 -13.15
CA LEU A 126 1.27 -1.50 -14.51
C LEU A 126 0.82 -0.16 -15.11
N LEU A 127 0.20 0.72 -14.33
CA LEU A 127 -0.15 2.07 -14.79
C LEU A 127 1.09 2.91 -15.10
N VAL A 128 2.13 2.81 -14.26
CA VAL A 128 3.42 3.45 -14.51
C VAL A 128 4.05 2.91 -15.80
N ALA A 129 4.06 1.60 -15.99
CA ALA A 129 4.56 0.97 -17.21
C ALA A 129 3.77 1.46 -18.44
N MET A 130 2.44 1.58 -18.35
CA MET A 130 1.62 2.11 -19.44
C MET A 130 2.03 3.53 -19.84
N ILE A 131 2.27 4.42 -18.86
CA ILE A 131 2.73 5.79 -19.11
C ILE A 131 4.09 5.79 -19.83
N VAL A 132 4.98 4.87 -19.49
CA VAL A 132 6.33 4.77 -20.06
C VAL A 132 6.31 4.22 -21.49
N PHE A 133 5.55 3.14 -21.73
CA PHE A 133 5.62 2.40 -22.98
C PHE A 133 4.55 2.79 -24.01
N VAL A 134 3.48 3.47 -23.59
CA VAL A 134 2.38 3.87 -24.48
C VAL A 134 2.32 5.40 -24.56
N PRO A 135 2.86 6.02 -25.63
CA PRO A 135 2.78 7.46 -25.83
C PRO A 135 1.33 7.96 -25.84
N GLY A 136 1.07 9.11 -25.22
CA GLY A 136 -0.28 9.70 -25.15
C GLY A 136 -1.23 9.05 -24.12
N SER A 137 -0.80 8.00 -23.42
CA SER A 137 -1.66 7.29 -22.45
C SER A 137 -1.88 8.00 -21.12
N LYS A 138 -1.19 9.13 -20.84
CA LYS A 138 -1.23 9.84 -19.55
C LYS A 138 -2.65 10.15 -19.06
N GLY A 139 -3.54 10.59 -19.95
CA GLY A 139 -4.93 10.89 -19.59
C GLY A 139 -5.71 9.65 -19.15
N VAL A 140 -5.58 8.54 -19.89
CA VAL A 140 -6.20 7.25 -19.53
C VAL A 140 -5.58 6.70 -18.26
N ALA A 141 -4.26 6.81 -18.09
CA ALA A 141 -3.55 6.39 -16.89
C ALA A 141 -4.06 7.11 -15.64
N ALA A 142 -4.32 8.41 -15.73
CA ALA A 142 -4.89 9.19 -14.63
C ALA A 142 -6.29 8.70 -14.24
N LEU A 143 -7.16 8.41 -15.21
CA LEU A 143 -8.50 7.86 -14.95
C LEU A 143 -8.43 6.47 -14.32
N LEU A 144 -7.56 5.60 -14.82
CA LEU A 144 -7.35 4.26 -14.25
C LEU A 144 -6.74 4.33 -12.85
N SER A 145 -5.83 5.28 -12.60
CA SER A 145 -5.28 5.53 -11.27
C SER A 145 -6.37 5.98 -10.30
N LEU A 146 -7.26 6.88 -10.72
CA LEU A 146 -8.40 7.28 -9.89
C LEU A 146 -9.32 6.09 -9.61
N ALA A 147 -9.64 5.28 -10.62
CA ALA A 147 -10.45 4.07 -10.45
C ALA A 147 -9.79 3.07 -9.49
N LEU A 148 -8.47 2.86 -9.58
CA LEU A 148 -7.70 2.00 -8.68
C LEU A 148 -7.72 2.53 -7.24
N THR A 149 -7.55 3.84 -7.04
CA THR A 149 -7.65 4.48 -5.73
C THR A 149 -9.03 4.28 -5.13
N MET A 150 -10.10 4.53 -5.89
CA MET A 150 -11.47 4.31 -5.44
C MET A 150 -11.76 2.83 -5.12
N ALA A 151 -11.26 1.90 -5.95
CA ALA A 151 -11.39 0.48 -5.71
C ALA A 151 -10.64 0.04 -4.44
N THR A 152 -9.48 0.63 -4.16
CA THR A 152 -8.68 0.36 -2.95
C THR A 152 -9.39 0.89 -1.71
N ILE A 153 -9.89 2.13 -1.74
CA ILE A 153 -10.70 2.73 -0.66
C ILE A 153 -11.93 1.85 -0.39
N PHE A 154 -12.67 1.50 -1.44
CA PHE A 154 -13.87 0.67 -1.34
C PHE A 154 -13.56 -0.70 -0.73
N SER A 155 -12.52 -1.38 -1.22
CA SER A 155 -12.09 -2.70 -0.74
C SER A 155 -11.69 -2.64 0.72
N LEU A 156 -10.87 -1.65 1.10
CA LEU A 156 -10.41 -1.45 2.46
C LEU A 156 -11.57 -1.17 3.42
N ALA A 157 -12.47 -0.25 3.07
CA ALA A 157 -13.63 0.06 3.90
C ALA A 157 -14.53 -1.15 4.14
N ARG A 158 -14.73 -2.00 3.11
CA ARG A 158 -15.52 -3.24 3.22
C ARG A 158 -14.85 -4.26 4.14
N ILE A 159 -13.55 -4.48 3.98
CA ILE A 159 -12.77 -5.36 4.85
C ILE A 159 -12.81 -4.87 6.30
N LEU A 160 -12.55 -3.59 6.54
CA LEU A 160 -12.57 -3.01 7.88
C LEU A 160 -13.96 -3.09 8.52
N ARG A 161 -15.03 -2.93 7.75
CA ARG A 161 -16.41 -3.16 8.23
C ARG A 161 -16.63 -4.61 8.67
N MET A 162 -16.04 -5.59 7.98
CA MET A 162 -16.12 -7.00 8.39
C MET A 162 -15.35 -7.29 9.67
N ILE A 163 -14.25 -6.55 9.94
CA ILE A 163 -13.42 -6.73 11.13
C ILE A 163 -13.99 -5.98 12.35
N CYS A 164 -14.35 -4.71 12.16
CA CYS A 164 -14.73 -3.79 13.24
C CYS A 164 -16.24 -3.67 13.44
N GLY A 165 -17.05 -4.33 12.60
CA GLY A 165 -18.50 -4.28 12.67
C GLY A 165 -19.09 -3.04 11.96
N THR A 166 -20.33 -2.70 12.31
CA THR A 166 -21.17 -1.79 11.52
C THR A 166 -21.04 -0.31 11.86
N HIS A 167 -20.16 0.09 12.80
CA HIS A 167 -19.97 1.50 13.18
C HIS A 167 -19.32 2.30 12.05
N PRO A 168 -20.09 3.10 11.28
CA PRO A 168 -19.61 3.66 10.03
C PRO A 168 -18.53 4.73 10.23
N LEU A 169 -18.64 5.52 11.30
CA LEU A 169 -17.66 6.55 11.64
C LEU A 169 -16.29 5.94 11.96
N PHE A 170 -16.27 4.87 12.76
CA PHE A 170 -15.03 4.21 13.14
C PHE A 170 -14.34 3.54 11.94
N VAL A 171 -15.10 2.83 11.11
CA VAL A 171 -14.60 2.24 9.86
C VAL A 171 -14.08 3.31 8.92
N GLY A 172 -14.81 4.42 8.78
CA GLY A 172 -14.39 5.58 7.99
C GLY A 172 -13.07 6.16 8.50
N THR A 173 -12.96 6.43 9.80
CA THR A 173 -11.73 6.94 10.41
C THR A 173 -10.56 5.99 10.20
N LEU A 174 -10.72 4.68 10.42
CA LEU A 174 -9.66 3.70 10.17
C LEU A 174 -9.25 3.65 8.69
N THR A 175 -10.22 3.69 7.78
CA THR A 175 -9.95 3.71 6.33
C THR A 175 -9.12 4.94 5.95
N LEU A 176 -9.52 6.13 6.42
CA LEU A 176 -8.80 7.37 6.15
C LEU A 176 -7.42 7.39 6.82
N MET A 177 -7.30 6.88 8.05
CA MET A 177 -6.04 6.78 8.79
C MET A 177 -5.04 5.83 8.10
N LEU A 178 -5.52 4.78 7.44
CA LEU A 178 -4.64 3.85 6.72
C LEU A 178 -4.19 4.38 5.35
N LEU A 179 -4.91 5.36 4.78
CA LEU A 179 -4.65 5.87 3.42
C LEU A 179 -4.04 7.28 3.39
N ILE A 180 -4.63 8.24 4.11
CA ILE A 180 -4.23 9.65 4.04
C ILE A 180 -2.80 9.86 4.54
N PRO A 181 -2.38 9.30 5.69
CA PRO A 181 -1.01 9.45 6.16
C PRO A 181 0.01 8.97 5.14
N ASN A 182 -0.26 7.88 4.41
CA ASN A 182 0.65 7.39 3.38
C ASN A 182 0.82 8.41 2.23
N LEU A 183 -0.27 9.05 1.79
CA LEU A 183 -0.23 10.09 0.75
C LEU A 183 0.60 11.31 1.18
N LEU A 184 0.39 11.80 2.40
CA LEU A 184 1.11 12.97 2.93
C LEU A 184 2.57 12.65 3.27
N LEU A 185 2.79 11.48 3.87
CA LEU A 185 4.10 11.01 4.31
C LEU A 185 5.03 10.77 3.12
N THR A 186 4.51 10.21 2.02
CA THR A 186 5.31 9.98 0.81
C THR A 186 5.85 11.29 0.26
N ASP A 187 4.99 12.28 0.02
CA ASP A 187 5.42 13.60 -0.48
C ASP A 187 6.38 14.30 0.50
N PHE A 188 6.03 14.31 1.79
CA PHE A 188 6.87 14.91 2.84
C PHE A 188 8.25 14.27 2.91
N LEU A 189 8.35 12.94 3.01
CA LEU A 189 9.62 12.23 3.12
C LEU A 189 10.45 12.35 1.85
N GLN A 190 9.82 12.32 0.67
CA GLN A 190 10.54 12.49 -0.58
C GLN A 190 11.18 13.88 -0.68
N ARG A 191 10.47 14.93 -0.26
CA ARG A 191 11.00 16.30 -0.19
C ARG A 191 12.09 16.41 0.87
N PHE A 192 11.84 15.91 2.08
CA PHE A 192 12.77 15.93 3.20
C PHE A 192 14.09 15.22 2.87
N LEU A 193 14.02 14.08 2.18
CA LEU A 193 15.19 13.31 1.76
C LEU A 193 15.82 13.80 0.44
N GLY A 194 15.24 14.82 -0.20
CA GLY A 194 15.75 15.40 -1.44
C GLY A 194 15.70 14.46 -2.64
N VAL A 195 14.71 13.56 -2.69
CA VAL A 195 14.45 12.64 -3.81
C VAL A 195 13.23 13.05 -4.64
N TYR A 196 12.50 14.08 -4.20
CA TYR A 196 11.40 14.65 -4.96
C TYR A 196 11.94 15.45 -6.17
N PRO A 197 11.39 15.27 -7.39
CA PRO A 197 11.77 16.06 -8.56
C PRO A 197 11.41 17.54 -8.31
N PRO A 198 12.35 18.48 -8.46
CA PRO A 198 12.04 19.90 -8.36
C PRO A 198 11.05 20.30 -9.48
N ILE A 199 10.11 21.17 -9.13
CA ILE A 199 9.14 21.77 -10.07
C ILE A 199 9.82 22.90 -10.83
#